data_AF-W8B8P4-F1
#
_entry.id   AF-W8B8P4-F1
#
_cell.length_a   1.000
_cell.length_b   1.000
_cell.length_c   1.000
_cell.angle_alpha   90.00
_cell.angle_beta   90.00
_cell.angle_gamma   90.00
#
_symmetry.space_group_name_H-M   'P 1'
#
loop_
_entity.id
_entity.type
_entity.pdbx_description
1 polymer ?
#
loop_
_entity_poly.entity_id
_entity_poly.type
_entity_poly.pdbx_seq_one_letter_code
_entity_poly.pdbx_strand_id
1 'polypeptide(L)'
;MTRTPRLPPPSLKPTIQQIFPPSERAPPNLGGITTTLVCMKECDIEKFAADNLNLHSKGIFRKKSSVRDMLSWTPEPISRPMLALSRDKTDKKTAIELFKLVQIYMGDRKARPGMSLNSVVIDIIVAALPQQQLRDELYVQLCRQTTENPKRDSLIRGWELMAICLSFVPPSPTFQPTLLNYMNRHRDPSFATSFPEVGKWPIHVQISHYATVCCRRLDRIGSHGRRQAKRPTEDEVEQARNQILRVSMFGNTIAEVMELQKDKFPFRKLPWIQTTLSEHVLLLNGKQTEGIFRVSADVDEVNCLKSRLDRWDVPDYKNSMVDAHAPASLLKLWYRELYDPLIPDQFYEECVNTEDAEKAKEIVDKLPELNKLVLTYLVHFLQQFSHADVVSCTKMDSSNLAMVFAPNCLRCTSDDPKVILENARKEMAFMRTLIQHMDTTHVANLT
;
A
#
# COMPACT_ATOMS: atom_id res chain seq x y z
N MET A 1 -45.81 -57.15 -1.09
CA MET A 1 -44.48 -56.63 -0.72
C MET A 1 -43.62 -56.55 -1.98
N THR A 2 -43.61 -55.39 -2.63
CA THR A 2 -42.84 -55.14 -3.86
C THR A 2 -41.86 -54.00 -3.58
N ARG A 3 -40.56 -54.29 -3.74
CA ARG A 3 -39.45 -53.35 -3.52
C ARG A 3 -39.38 -52.32 -4.66
N THR A 4 -39.43 -51.04 -4.32
CA THR A 4 -39.10 -49.92 -5.22
C THR A 4 -37.58 -49.72 -5.32
N PRO A 5 -37.02 -49.41 -6.51
CA PRO A 5 -35.59 -49.17 -6.69
C PRO A 5 -35.20 -47.75 -6.22
N ARG A 6 -34.05 -47.62 -5.55
CA ARG A 6 -33.49 -46.35 -5.06
C ARG A 6 -32.92 -45.53 -6.22
N LEU A 7 -33.33 -44.26 -6.33
CA LEU A 7 -32.71 -43.25 -7.20
C LEU A 7 -31.32 -42.84 -6.66
N PRO A 8 -30.34 -42.54 -7.53
CA PRO A 8 -29.06 -41.98 -7.12
C PRO A 8 -29.20 -40.53 -6.62
N PRO A 9 -28.32 -40.05 -5.73
CA PRO A 9 -28.39 -38.69 -5.20
C PRO A 9 -28.10 -37.63 -6.29
N PRO A 10 -28.70 -36.43 -6.20
CA PRO A 10 -28.55 -35.40 -7.22
C PRO A 10 -27.10 -34.87 -7.29
N SER A 11 -26.67 -34.56 -8.51
CA SER A 11 -25.33 -34.11 -8.87
C SER A 11 -24.92 -32.80 -8.17
N LEU A 12 -23.60 -32.66 -7.99
CA LEU A 12 -22.88 -31.48 -7.50
C LEU A 12 -23.48 -30.16 -8.00
N LYS A 13 -23.66 -29.21 -7.08
CA LYS A 13 -24.12 -27.83 -7.38
C LYS A 13 -23.08 -27.11 -8.26
N PRO A 14 -23.52 -26.25 -9.20
CA PRO A 14 -22.64 -25.58 -10.16
C PRO A 14 -21.68 -24.57 -9.50
N THR A 15 -20.46 -24.48 -10.04
CA THR A 15 -19.45 -23.47 -9.69
C THR A 15 -19.92 -22.07 -10.10
N ILE A 16 -19.43 -21.00 -9.46
CA ILE A 16 -19.81 -19.59 -9.73
C ILE A 16 -19.76 -19.22 -11.24
N GLN A 17 -18.82 -19.79 -12.00
CA GLN A 17 -18.70 -19.60 -13.47
C GLN A 17 -19.86 -20.20 -14.28
N GLN A 18 -20.61 -21.16 -13.73
CA GLN A 18 -21.73 -21.84 -14.40
C GLN A 18 -23.09 -21.19 -14.09
N ILE A 19 -23.18 -20.36 -13.04
CA ILE A 19 -24.41 -19.66 -12.67
C ILE A 19 -24.55 -18.35 -13.48
N PHE A 20 -23.42 -17.73 -13.86
CA PHE A 20 -23.41 -16.48 -14.60
C PHE A 20 -22.28 -16.49 -15.65
N PRO A 21 -22.59 -16.68 -16.94
CA PRO A 21 -21.59 -16.54 -17.99
C PRO A 21 -21.12 -15.07 -18.10
N PRO A 22 -19.86 -14.81 -18.49
CA PRO A 22 -19.37 -13.46 -18.72
C PRO A 22 -20.23 -12.75 -19.78
N SER A 23 -20.58 -11.49 -19.51
CA SER A 23 -21.34 -10.65 -20.44
C SER A 23 -20.55 -10.43 -21.73
N GLU A 24 -21.06 -10.92 -22.87
CA GLU A 24 -20.45 -10.81 -24.20
C GLU A 24 -20.52 -9.40 -24.83
N ARG A 25 -20.54 -8.33 -24.04
CA ARG A 25 -20.50 -6.96 -24.58
C ARG A 25 -19.25 -6.23 -24.14
N ALA A 26 -18.13 -6.58 -24.78
CA ALA A 26 -17.00 -5.68 -24.91
C ALA A 26 -17.32 -4.63 -26.00
N PRO A 27 -17.07 -3.32 -25.79
CA PRO A 27 -17.14 -2.33 -26.86
C PRO A 27 -15.99 -2.55 -27.87
N PRO A 28 -16.18 -2.23 -29.16
CA PRO A 28 -15.20 -2.58 -30.19
C PRO A 28 -14.03 -1.59 -30.25
N ASN A 29 -12.85 -2.14 -30.50
CA ASN A 29 -11.60 -1.52 -30.98
C ASN A 29 -10.78 -0.59 -30.05
N LEU A 30 -9.73 -1.17 -29.44
CA LEU A 30 -8.40 -0.55 -29.37
C LEU A 30 -7.34 -1.68 -29.44
N GLY A 31 -6.44 -1.59 -30.43
CA GLY A 31 -5.50 -2.65 -30.85
C GLY A 31 -4.36 -3.01 -29.87
N GLY A 32 -4.55 -2.84 -28.56
CA GLY A 32 -3.58 -3.22 -27.52
C GLY A 32 -3.89 -4.54 -26.80
N ILE A 33 -5.10 -5.08 -26.94
CA ILE A 33 -5.60 -6.22 -26.14
C ILE A 33 -4.84 -7.53 -26.43
N THR A 34 -4.38 -7.74 -27.67
CA THR A 34 -3.73 -8.98 -28.08
C THR A 34 -2.37 -9.19 -27.40
N THR A 35 -1.58 -8.13 -27.23
CA THR A 35 -0.25 -8.19 -26.60
C THR A 35 -0.37 -8.37 -25.08
N THR A 36 -1.36 -7.71 -24.45
CA THR A 36 -1.66 -7.88 -23.02
C THR A 36 -2.18 -9.29 -22.71
N LEU A 37 -3.05 -9.86 -23.53
CA LEU A 37 -3.55 -11.23 -23.37
C LEU A 37 -2.46 -12.31 -23.56
N VAL A 38 -1.50 -12.08 -24.45
CA VAL A 38 -0.36 -13.00 -24.66
C VAL A 38 0.59 -12.94 -23.46
N CYS A 39 0.90 -11.76 -22.92
CA CYS A 39 1.71 -11.61 -21.71
C CYS A 39 1.01 -12.21 -20.47
N MET A 40 -0.31 -12.08 -20.35
CA MET A 40 -1.10 -12.67 -19.24
C MET A 40 -1.13 -14.21 -19.25
N LYS A 41 -0.93 -14.85 -20.41
CA LYS A 41 -0.80 -16.31 -20.53
C LYS A 41 0.57 -16.84 -20.10
N GLU A 42 1.62 -16.01 -20.12
CA GLU A 42 2.98 -16.44 -19.78
C GLU A 42 3.29 -16.41 -18.27
N CYS A 43 2.52 -15.67 -17.48
CA CYS A 43 2.66 -15.51 -16.02
C CYS A 43 1.53 -16.16 -15.21
N ASP A 44 1.02 -17.31 -15.64
CA ASP A 44 -0.04 -18.03 -14.92
C ASP A 44 0.49 -18.58 -13.58
N ILE A 45 -0.26 -18.38 -12.49
CA ILE A 45 0.06 -19.02 -11.21
C ILE A 45 0.12 -20.55 -11.34
N GLU A 46 -0.65 -21.14 -12.26
CA GLU A 46 -0.58 -22.57 -12.58
C GLU A 46 0.75 -22.94 -13.26
N LYS A 47 1.29 -22.07 -14.11
CA LYS A 47 2.59 -22.28 -14.77
C LYS A 47 3.74 -22.13 -13.77
N PHE A 48 3.73 -21.05 -12.97
CA PHE A 48 4.69 -20.90 -11.87
C PHE A 48 4.62 -22.10 -10.92
N ALA A 49 3.41 -22.57 -10.61
CA ALA A 49 3.20 -23.70 -9.74
C ALA A 49 3.72 -25.02 -10.32
N ALA A 50 3.57 -25.25 -11.63
CA ALA A 50 4.10 -26.44 -12.29
C ALA A 50 5.63 -26.53 -12.18
N ASP A 51 6.31 -25.38 -12.22
CA ASP A 51 7.77 -25.30 -12.19
C ASP A 51 8.35 -25.23 -10.77
N ASN A 52 7.59 -24.74 -9.78
CA ASN A 52 8.11 -24.40 -8.45
C ASN A 52 7.45 -25.15 -7.27
N LEU A 53 6.30 -25.83 -7.45
CA LEU A 53 5.64 -26.54 -6.35
C LEU A 53 6.25 -27.92 -6.06
N ASN A 54 6.29 -28.28 -4.78
CA ASN A 54 6.53 -29.65 -4.34
C ASN A 54 5.31 -30.53 -4.66
N LEU A 55 5.32 -31.17 -5.83
CA LEU A 55 4.26 -32.08 -6.25
C LEU A 55 4.09 -33.24 -5.25
N HIS A 56 2.96 -33.26 -4.53
CA HIS A 56 2.62 -34.35 -3.63
C HIS A 56 1.90 -35.48 -4.37
N SER A 57 2.43 -36.71 -4.25
CA SER A 57 1.66 -37.93 -4.56
C SER A 57 0.91 -38.37 -3.30
N LYS A 58 -0.41 -38.56 -3.41
CA LYS A 58 -1.23 -39.18 -2.34
C LYS A 58 -1.54 -40.64 -2.70
N GLY A 59 -1.39 -41.54 -1.72
CA GLY A 59 -1.93 -42.91 -1.76
C GLY A 59 -1.07 -43.99 -2.44
N ILE A 60 -1.44 -45.25 -2.18
CA ILE A 60 -0.79 -46.47 -2.68
C ILE A 60 -0.92 -46.61 -4.21
N PHE A 61 -1.87 -45.90 -4.81
CA PHE A 61 -1.92 -45.63 -6.25
C PHE A 61 -1.54 -44.17 -6.49
N ARG A 62 -0.30 -43.92 -6.92
CA ARG A 62 0.33 -42.61 -7.14
C ARG A 62 -0.42 -41.76 -8.19
N LYS A 63 -1.66 -41.33 -7.92
CA LYS A 63 -2.34 -40.31 -8.73
C LYS A 63 -1.70 -38.96 -8.36
N LYS A 64 -0.97 -38.37 -9.30
CA LYS A 64 -0.41 -37.02 -9.14
C LYS A 64 -1.60 -36.07 -8.97
N SER A 65 -1.64 -35.31 -7.87
CA SER A 65 -2.61 -34.23 -7.70
C SER A 65 -2.44 -33.25 -8.87
N SER A 66 -3.52 -32.76 -9.48
CA SER A 66 -3.37 -31.76 -10.54
C SER A 66 -2.85 -30.44 -9.96
N VAL A 67 -2.18 -29.62 -10.77
CA VAL A 67 -1.73 -28.28 -10.34
C VAL A 67 -2.90 -27.45 -9.82
N ARG A 68 -4.07 -27.58 -10.47
CA ARG A 68 -5.32 -26.97 -10.03
C ARG A 68 -5.71 -27.43 -8.62
N ASP A 69 -5.77 -28.74 -8.35
CA ASP A 69 -6.09 -29.25 -7.00
C ASP A 69 -5.07 -28.80 -5.93
N MET A 70 -3.82 -28.57 -6.33
CA MET A 70 -2.77 -28.04 -5.44
C MET A 70 -2.90 -26.54 -5.17
N LEU A 71 -3.55 -25.80 -6.07
CA LEU A 71 -3.84 -24.39 -5.91
C LEU A 71 -5.26 -24.11 -5.43
N SER A 72 -6.12 -25.12 -5.26
CA SER A 72 -7.45 -24.94 -4.68
C SER A 72 -7.44 -25.03 -3.15
N TRP A 73 -8.38 -24.32 -2.54
CA TRP A 73 -8.59 -24.26 -1.10
C TRP A 73 -8.65 -25.66 -0.48
N THR A 74 -8.04 -25.79 0.70
CA THR A 74 -8.09 -27.03 1.49
C THR A 74 -8.36 -26.74 2.96
N PRO A 75 -9.23 -27.54 3.63
CA PRO A 75 -9.36 -27.49 5.08
C PRO A 75 -8.21 -28.23 5.78
N GLU A 76 -7.55 -29.15 5.07
CA GLU A 76 -6.50 -30.01 5.64
C GLU A 76 -5.17 -29.25 5.80
N PRO A 77 -4.42 -29.49 6.89
CA PRO A 77 -3.10 -28.92 7.06
C PRO A 77 -2.12 -29.47 6.01
N ILE A 78 -1.16 -28.64 5.60
CA ILE A 78 -0.03 -29.11 4.79
C ILE A 78 0.99 -29.86 5.66
N SER A 79 1.60 -30.89 5.09
CA SER A 79 2.67 -31.68 5.74
C SER A 79 4.07 -31.33 5.25
N ARG A 80 4.16 -30.52 4.18
CA ARG A 80 5.38 -30.04 3.54
C ARG A 80 5.11 -28.67 2.92
N PRO A 81 6.15 -27.84 2.70
CA PRO A 81 5.99 -26.56 2.01
C PRO A 81 5.43 -26.74 0.61
N MET A 82 4.67 -25.74 0.15
CA MET A 82 4.14 -25.68 -1.21
C MET A 82 5.26 -25.47 -2.22
N LEU A 83 6.21 -24.56 -1.96
CA LEU A 83 7.36 -24.30 -2.81
C LEU A 83 8.56 -25.18 -2.46
N ALA A 84 9.43 -25.38 -3.45
CA ALA A 84 10.74 -25.97 -3.25
C ALA A 84 11.65 -25.01 -2.45
N LEU A 85 11.49 -25.00 -1.13
CA LEU A 85 12.34 -24.25 -0.21
C LEU A 85 13.75 -24.86 -0.11
N SER A 86 14.65 -24.08 0.50
CA SER A 86 16.02 -24.50 0.82
C SER A 86 16.07 -25.88 1.53
N ARG A 87 17.24 -26.52 1.55
CA ARG A 87 17.39 -27.80 2.28
C ARG A 87 17.24 -27.65 3.80
N ASP A 88 17.15 -26.42 4.32
CA ASP A 88 17.00 -26.14 5.74
C ASP A 88 15.71 -26.76 6.29
N LYS A 89 15.85 -27.50 7.39
CA LYS A 89 14.72 -28.10 8.12
C LYS A 89 13.88 -27.03 8.82
N THR A 90 14.49 -25.91 9.19
CA THR A 90 13.85 -24.79 9.89
C THR A 90 12.84 -24.11 8.98
N ASP A 91 13.24 -23.70 7.78
CA ASP A 91 12.36 -23.08 6.78
C ASP A 91 11.14 -23.96 6.46
N LYS A 92 11.36 -25.28 6.33
CA LYS A 92 10.28 -26.24 6.08
C LYS A 92 9.27 -26.27 7.22
N LYS A 93 9.74 -26.23 8.47
CA LYS A 93 8.88 -26.20 9.66
C LYS A 93 8.13 -24.85 9.73
N THR A 94 8.82 -23.76 9.43
CA THR A 94 8.23 -22.41 9.39
C THR A 94 7.12 -22.32 8.35
N ALA A 95 7.32 -22.82 7.12
CA ALA A 95 6.29 -22.84 6.09
C ALA A 95 5.04 -23.63 6.48
N ILE A 96 5.22 -24.79 7.13
CA ILE A 96 4.10 -25.59 7.65
C ILE A 96 3.36 -24.84 8.76
N GLU A 97 4.07 -24.17 9.67
CA GLU A 97 3.45 -23.37 10.72
C GLU A 97 2.71 -22.15 10.16
N LEU A 98 3.30 -21.49 9.17
CA LEU A 98 2.72 -20.36 8.46
C LEU A 98 1.36 -20.72 7.85
N PHE A 99 1.21 -21.92 7.27
CA PHE A 99 -0.09 -22.40 6.79
C PHE A 99 -1.13 -22.54 7.89
N LYS A 100 -0.72 -23.01 9.08
CA LYS A 100 -1.66 -23.11 10.23
C LYS A 100 -2.11 -21.75 10.69
N LEU A 101 -1.22 -20.77 10.71
CA LEU A 101 -1.55 -19.38 11.07
C LEU A 101 -2.51 -18.76 10.04
N VAL A 102 -2.29 -19.00 8.75
CA VAL A 102 -3.23 -18.61 7.67
C VAL A 102 -4.61 -19.22 7.92
N GLN A 103 -4.68 -20.54 8.20
CA GLN A 103 -5.95 -21.20 8.50
C GLN A 103 -6.62 -20.65 9.78
N ILE A 104 -5.84 -20.29 10.82
CA ILE A 104 -6.37 -19.68 12.05
C ILE A 104 -6.99 -18.32 11.72
N TYR A 105 -6.28 -17.47 10.97
CA TYR A 105 -6.79 -16.15 10.59
C TYR A 105 -8.07 -16.25 9.75
N MET A 106 -8.12 -17.20 8.82
CA MET A 106 -9.26 -17.46 7.94
C MET A 106 -10.44 -18.13 8.66
N GLY A 107 -10.29 -18.52 9.93
CA GLY A 107 -11.33 -19.23 10.67
C GLY A 107 -11.50 -20.70 10.25
N ASP A 108 -10.59 -21.23 9.44
CA ASP A 108 -10.55 -22.64 9.05
C ASP A 108 -9.91 -23.54 10.10
N ARG A 109 -9.22 -22.95 11.09
CA ARG A 109 -8.59 -23.64 12.22
C ARG A 109 -8.84 -22.89 13.51
N LYS A 110 -9.08 -23.64 14.60
CA LYS A 110 -9.25 -23.06 15.94
C LYS A 110 -7.96 -22.35 16.39
N ALA A 111 -8.08 -21.11 16.84
CA ALA A 111 -7.00 -20.33 17.41
C ALA A 111 -6.46 -20.96 18.72
N ARG A 112 -5.19 -20.74 19.02
CA ARG A 112 -4.61 -21.13 20.31
C ARG A 112 -5.08 -20.14 21.39
N PRO A 113 -5.21 -20.56 22.67
CA PRO A 113 -5.54 -19.65 23.76
C PRO A 113 -4.60 -18.43 23.78
N GLY A 114 -5.17 -17.23 23.94
CA GLY A 114 -4.42 -15.96 23.97
C GLY A 114 -4.11 -15.35 22.61
N MET A 115 -4.42 -16.00 21.49
CA MET A 115 -4.22 -15.40 20.15
C MET A 115 -5.35 -14.43 19.79
N SER A 116 -4.99 -13.19 19.44
CA SER A 116 -5.88 -12.24 18.77
C SER A 116 -5.71 -12.31 17.25
N LEU A 117 -6.61 -11.72 16.46
CA LEU A 117 -6.40 -11.65 15.00
C LEU A 117 -5.16 -10.85 14.63
N ASN A 118 -4.86 -9.79 15.36
CA ASN A 118 -3.69 -8.95 15.10
C ASN A 118 -2.40 -9.69 15.49
N SER A 119 -2.39 -10.43 16.60
CA SER A 119 -1.23 -11.26 16.97
C SER A 119 -0.96 -12.36 15.94
N VAL A 120 -2.00 -12.99 15.37
CA VAL A 120 -1.85 -13.96 14.28
C VAL A 120 -1.21 -13.34 13.04
N VAL A 121 -1.62 -12.13 12.65
CA VAL A 121 -1.00 -11.41 11.52
C VAL A 121 0.47 -11.13 11.77
N ILE A 122 0.81 -10.65 12.98
CA ILE A 122 2.19 -10.38 13.37
C ILE A 122 3.02 -11.67 13.29
N ASP A 123 2.51 -12.79 13.81
CA ASP A 123 3.18 -14.09 13.75
C ASP A 123 3.40 -14.54 12.29
N ILE A 124 2.41 -14.36 11.41
CA ILE A 124 2.53 -14.67 9.97
C ILE A 124 3.65 -13.85 9.33
N ILE A 125 3.66 -12.54 9.57
CA ILE A 125 4.65 -11.63 9.00
C ILE A 125 6.04 -12.00 9.52
N VAL A 126 6.20 -12.15 10.83
CA VAL A 126 7.47 -12.53 11.47
C VAL A 126 8.01 -13.86 10.92
N ALA A 127 7.14 -14.84 10.68
CA ALA A 127 7.53 -16.11 10.09
C ALA A 127 8.01 -15.98 8.64
N ALA A 128 7.48 -15.02 7.87
CA ALA A 128 7.86 -14.78 6.47
C ALA A 128 9.06 -13.85 6.30
N LEU A 129 9.37 -12.98 7.28
CA LEU A 129 10.43 -11.97 7.19
C LEU A 129 11.83 -12.49 6.83
N PRO A 130 12.35 -13.60 7.41
CA PRO A 130 13.77 -13.92 7.34
C PRO A 130 14.30 -14.26 5.94
N GLN A 131 13.45 -14.82 5.06
CA GLN A 131 13.87 -15.35 3.75
C GLN A 131 12.86 -14.97 2.67
N GLN A 132 13.33 -14.58 1.49
CA GLN A 132 12.44 -14.20 0.38
C GLN A 132 11.53 -15.37 -0.04
N GLN A 133 12.05 -16.60 0.03
CA GLN A 133 11.30 -17.81 -0.31
C GLN A 133 10.14 -18.08 0.66
N LEU A 134 10.26 -17.68 1.93
CA LEU A 134 9.15 -17.78 2.89
C LEU A 134 8.06 -16.74 2.63
N ARG A 135 8.42 -15.56 2.07
CA ARG A 135 7.44 -14.56 1.61
C ARG A 135 6.66 -15.07 0.40
N ASP A 136 7.35 -15.67 -0.57
CA ASP A 136 6.69 -16.26 -1.73
C ASP A 136 5.81 -17.46 -1.31
N GLU A 137 6.28 -18.30 -0.39
CA GLU A 137 5.50 -19.40 0.18
C GLU A 137 4.20 -18.90 0.83
N LEU A 138 4.26 -17.81 1.62
CA LEU A 138 3.08 -17.19 2.21
C LEU A 138 2.06 -16.80 1.16
N TYR A 139 2.49 -16.11 0.11
CA TYR A 139 1.57 -15.66 -0.93
C TYR A 139 1.01 -16.83 -1.75
N VAL A 140 1.80 -17.86 -2.03
CA VAL A 140 1.31 -19.09 -2.70
C VAL A 140 0.27 -19.80 -1.83
N GLN A 141 0.49 -19.90 -0.52
CA GLN A 141 -0.49 -20.48 0.41
C GLN A 141 -1.78 -19.64 0.48
N LEU A 142 -1.67 -18.31 0.46
CA LEU A 142 -2.85 -17.42 0.42
C LEU A 142 -3.62 -17.58 -0.89
N CYS A 143 -2.93 -17.55 -2.05
CA CYS A 143 -3.54 -17.83 -3.35
C CYS A 143 -4.25 -19.18 -3.35
N ARG A 144 -3.66 -20.19 -2.71
CA ARG A 144 -4.31 -21.50 -2.55
C ARG A 144 -5.63 -21.37 -1.79
N GLN A 145 -5.58 -20.77 -0.60
CA GLN A 145 -6.74 -20.68 0.27
C GLN A 145 -7.83 -19.71 -0.24
N THR A 146 -7.52 -18.84 -1.20
CA THR A 146 -8.51 -17.97 -1.86
C THR A 146 -9.08 -18.53 -3.17
N THR A 147 -8.45 -19.56 -3.75
CA THR A 147 -8.89 -20.19 -5.00
C THR A 147 -9.91 -21.29 -4.72
N GLU A 148 -11.06 -21.25 -5.40
CA GLU A 148 -12.16 -22.23 -5.25
C GLU A 148 -12.61 -22.44 -3.79
N ASN A 149 -12.44 -21.43 -2.93
CA ASN A 149 -12.85 -21.51 -1.53
C ASN A 149 -14.38 -21.47 -1.40
N PRO A 150 -15.01 -22.55 -0.89
CA PRO A 150 -16.48 -22.62 -0.79
C PRO A 150 -17.04 -21.85 0.40
N LYS A 151 -16.19 -21.40 1.33
CA LYS A 151 -16.59 -20.74 2.58
C LYS A 151 -16.44 -19.23 2.44
N ARG A 152 -17.57 -18.52 2.39
CA ARG A 152 -17.63 -17.06 2.24
C ARG A 152 -16.72 -16.30 3.21
N ASP A 153 -16.85 -16.55 4.51
CA ASP A 153 -16.11 -15.80 5.53
C ASP A 153 -14.61 -16.09 5.49
N SER A 154 -14.25 -17.35 5.23
CA SER A 154 -12.84 -17.77 5.04
C SER A 154 -12.26 -17.07 3.81
N LEU A 155 -12.97 -17.06 2.67
CA LEU A 155 -12.52 -16.39 1.45
C LEU A 155 -12.25 -14.89 1.67
N ILE A 156 -13.19 -14.18 2.31
CA ILE A 156 -13.03 -12.75 2.62
C ILE A 156 -11.81 -12.53 3.51
N ARG A 157 -11.65 -13.34 4.56
CA ARG A 157 -10.49 -13.26 5.47
C ARG A 157 -9.17 -13.58 4.77
N GLY A 158 -9.15 -14.49 3.80
CA GLY A 158 -7.96 -14.79 3.01
C GLY A 158 -7.49 -13.61 2.17
N TRP A 159 -8.43 -12.91 1.52
CA TRP A 159 -8.13 -11.70 0.76
C TRP A 159 -7.77 -10.50 1.65
N GLU A 160 -8.44 -10.34 2.79
CA GLU A 160 -8.07 -9.35 3.81
C GLU A 160 -6.63 -9.57 4.29
N LEU A 161 -6.29 -10.82 4.65
CA LEU A 161 -4.94 -11.17 5.09
C LEU A 161 -3.90 -10.88 4.01
N MET A 162 -4.17 -11.25 2.76
CA MET A 162 -3.29 -10.96 1.63
C MET A 162 -3.02 -9.46 1.48
N ALA A 163 -4.06 -8.63 1.56
CA ALA A 163 -3.92 -7.19 1.51
C ALA A 163 -3.09 -6.65 2.69
N ILE A 164 -3.33 -7.13 3.92
CA ILE A 164 -2.57 -6.71 5.10
C ILE A 164 -1.09 -7.09 4.95
N CYS A 165 -0.77 -8.34 4.59
CA CYS A 165 0.60 -8.81 4.41
C CYS A 165 1.37 -7.97 3.39
N LEU A 166 0.76 -7.59 2.26
CA LEU A 166 1.38 -6.71 1.25
C LEU A 166 1.76 -5.33 1.78
N SER A 167 1.23 -4.90 2.93
CA SER A 167 1.64 -3.63 3.56
C SER A 167 3.02 -3.71 4.22
N PHE A 168 3.48 -4.92 4.54
CA PHE A 168 4.65 -5.15 5.41
C PHE A 168 5.70 -6.09 4.83
N VAL A 169 5.33 -7.04 3.97
CA VAL A 169 6.23 -8.06 3.41
C VAL A 169 6.08 -8.15 1.89
N PRO A 170 7.01 -7.59 1.09
CA PRO A 170 6.92 -7.72 -0.36
C PRO A 170 7.26 -9.16 -0.81
N PRO A 171 6.62 -9.68 -1.88
CA PRO A 171 7.11 -10.91 -2.54
C PRO A 171 8.50 -10.68 -3.15
N SER A 172 9.15 -11.74 -3.63
CA SER A 172 10.37 -11.59 -4.42
C SER A 172 10.06 -10.91 -5.77
N PRO A 173 11.01 -10.16 -6.37
CA PRO A 173 10.84 -9.60 -7.72
C PRO A 173 10.51 -10.65 -8.78
N THR A 174 10.99 -11.89 -8.60
CA THR A 174 10.71 -13.02 -9.49
C THR A 174 9.26 -13.50 -9.37
N PHE A 175 8.69 -13.51 -8.17
CA PHE A 175 7.33 -13.99 -7.94
C PHE A 175 6.25 -12.90 -8.12
N GLN A 176 6.62 -11.63 -7.95
CA GLN A 176 5.71 -10.48 -8.04
C GLN A 176 4.84 -10.46 -9.30
N PRO A 177 5.34 -10.70 -10.53
CA PRO A 177 4.50 -10.72 -11.74
C PRO A 177 3.41 -11.80 -11.70
N THR A 178 3.73 -12.98 -11.17
CA THR A 178 2.79 -14.10 -11.01
C THR A 178 1.69 -13.73 -10.02
N LEU A 179 2.07 -13.16 -8.87
CA LEU A 179 1.11 -12.73 -7.85
C LEU A 179 0.19 -11.61 -8.37
N LEU A 180 0.73 -10.66 -9.13
CA LEU A 180 -0.03 -9.59 -9.76
C LEU A 180 -1.07 -10.16 -10.76
N ASN A 181 -0.69 -11.12 -11.59
CA ASN A 181 -1.61 -11.77 -12.53
C ASN A 181 -2.73 -12.51 -11.79
N TYR A 182 -2.40 -13.21 -10.70
CA TYR A 182 -3.40 -13.86 -9.85
C TYR A 182 -4.45 -12.85 -9.36
N MET A 183 -4.01 -11.74 -8.77
CA MET A 183 -4.92 -10.70 -8.28
C MET A 183 -5.78 -10.09 -9.39
N ASN A 184 -5.19 -9.82 -10.56
CA ASN A 184 -5.92 -9.25 -11.70
C ASN A 184 -7.04 -10.15 -12.22
N ARG A 185 -6.92 -11.48 -12.10
CA ARG A 185 -8.01 -12.42 -12.46
C ARG A 185 -9.23 -12.31 -11.56
N HIS A 186 -9.07 -11.75 -10.37
CA HIS A 186 -10.13 -11.56 -9.39
C HIS A 186 -10.68 -10.13 -9.38
N ARG A 187 -10.12 -9.24 -10.21
CA ARG A 187 -10.62 -7.87 -10.39
C ARG A 187 -11.64 -7.83 -11.51
N ASP A 188 -12.69 -7.05 -11.27
CA ASP A 188 -13.55 -6.55 -12.32
C ASP A 188 -13.31 -5.04 -12.44
N PRO A 189 -12.75 -4.55 -13.57
CA PRO A 189 -12.53 -3.12 -13.79
C PRO A 189 -13.80 -2.29 -13.67
N SER A 190 -14.97 -2.88 -13.92
CA SER A 190 -16.28 -2.23 -13.75
C SER A 190 -16.55 -1.85 -12.29
N PHE A 191 -15.83 -2.47 -11.36
CA PHE A 191 -15.91 -2.25 -9.92
C PHE A 191 -14.63 -1.61 -9.36
N ALA A 192 -13.86 -0.86 -10.15
CA ALA A 192 -12.62 -0.24 -9.69
C ALA A 192 -12.79 1.02 -8.82
N THR A 193 -14.02 1.53 -8.70
CA THR A 193 -14.37 2.74 -7.95
C THR A 193 -14.66 2.44 -6.47
N SER A 194 -14.45 3.44 -5.61
CA SER A 194 -14.69 3.31 -4.16
C SER A 194 -16.14 2.93 -3.88
N PHE A 195 -16.36 1.83 -3.15
CA PHE A 195 -17.70 1.43 -2.71
C PHE A 195 -17.90 1.78 -1.24
N PRO A 196 -18.80 2.71 -0.93
CA PRO A 196 -19.34 2.82 0.42
C PRO A 196 -19.91 1.44 0.83
N GLU A 197 -19.50 0.97 2.01
CA GLU A 197 -20.04 -0.24 2.63
C GLU A 197 -19.84 -1.55 1.83
N VAL A 198 -18.62 -1.80 1.31
CA VAL A 198 -18.22 -3.04 0.61
C VAL A 198 -18.87 -4.32 1.17
N GLY A 199 -18.97 -4.46 2.49
CA GLY A 199 -19.57 -5.63 3.15
C GLY A 199 -21.03 -5.95 2.76
N LYS A 200 -21.80 -4.97 2.27
CA LYS A 200 -23.20 -5.16 1.82
C LYS A 200 -23.30 -5.67 0.37
N TRP A 201 -22.22 -5.64 -0.39
CA TRP A 201 -22.21 -6.03 -1.80
C TRP A 201 -22.12 -7.55 -1.99
N PRO A 202 -22.51 -8.08 -3.17
CA PRO A 202 -22.27 -9.48 -3.51
C PRO A 202 -20.80 -9.86 -3.35
N ILE A 203 -20.53 -11.12 -2.98
CA ILE A 203 -19.18 -11.58 -2.63
C ILE A 203 -18.15 -11.27 -3.73
N HIS A 204 -18.48 -11.43 -5.00
CA HIS A 204 -17.55 -11.16 -6.11
C HIS A 204 -17.12 -9.69 -6.19
N VAL A 205 -18.01 -8.74 -5.86
CA VAL A 205 -17.68 -7.31 -5.79
C VAL A 205 -16.72 -7.06 -4.61
N GLN A 206 -16.98 -7.70 -3.46
CA GLN A 206 -16.07 -7.60 -2.31
C GLN A 206 -14.69 -8.14 -2.68
N ILE A 207 -14.61 -9.31 -3.31
CA ILE A 207 -13.33 -9.90 -3.75
C ILE A 207 -12.64 -9.01 -4.78
N SER A 208 -13.37 -8.44 -5.73
CA SER A 208 -12.82 -7.47 -6.70
C SER A 208 -12.21 -6.25 -6.00
N HIS A 209 -12.87 -5.74 -4.96
CA HIS A 209 -12.35 -4.66 -4.13
C HIS A 209 -11.05 -5.04 -3.41
N TYR A 210 -11.03 -6.17 -2.68
CA TYR A 210 -9.81 -6.64 -2.02
C TYR A 210 -8.69 -6.89 -3.02
N ALA A 211 -8.96 -7.54 -4.15
CA ALA A 211 -7.99 -7.79 -5.20
C ALA A 211 -7.44 -6.49 -5.80
N THR A 212 -8.28 -5.46 -5.95
CA THR A 212 -7.87 -4.13 -6.40
C THR A 212 -6.95 -3.46 -5.38
N VAL A 213 -7.26 -3.56 -4.08
CA VAL A 213 -6.37 -3.08 -3.01
C VAL A 213 -5.04 -3.85 -3.00
N CYS A 214 -5.07 -5.17 -3.18
CA CYS A 214 -3.87 -5.99 -3.29
C CYS A 214 -3.01 -5.58 -4.49
N CYS A 215 -3.59 -5.43 -5.69
CA CYS A 215 -2.87 -4.94 -6.87
C CYS A 215 -2.23 -3.59 -6.61
N ARG A 216 -3.01 -2.62 -6.09
CA ARG A 216 -2.46 -1.31 -5.73
C ARG A 216 -1.31 -1.47 -4.75
N ARG A 217 -1.45 -2.21 -3.65
CA ARG A 217 -0.38 -2.40 -2.65
C ARG A 217 0.86 -3.09 -3.25
N LEU A 218 0.67 -4.02 -4.18
CA LEU A 218 1.75 -4.72 -4.86
C LEU A 218 2.48 -3.83 -5.89
N ASP A 219 1.73 -3.04 -6.66
CA ASP A 219 2.28 -1.98 -7.51
C ASP A 219 3.04 -0.98 -6.62
N ARG A 220 2.49 -0.72 -5.42
CA ARG A 220 3.10 0.13 -4.39
C ARG A 220 4.40 -0.37 -3.77
N ILE A 221 4.74 -1.64 -3.96
CA ILE A 221 6.04 -2.17 -3.55
C ILE A 221 7.11 -1.85 -4.61
N GLY A 222 6.69 -1.66 -5.88
CA GLY A 222 7.55 -1.45 -7.04
C GLY A 222 8.38 -2.67 -7.41
N SER A 223 8.81 -2.78 -8.66
CA SER A 223 9.70 -3.85 -9.16
C SER A 223 11.08 -3.88 -8.51
N HIS A 224 11.44 -2.83 -7.76
CA HIS A 224 12.74 -2.67 -7.10
C HIS A 224 12.70 -2.97 -5.59
N GLY A 225 11.56 -3.40 -5.02
CA GLY A 225 11.49 -3.77 -3.60
C GLY A 225 11.72 -2.61 -2.63
N ARG A 226 11.30 -1.38 -3.02
CA ARG A 226 11.58 -0.13 -2.29
C ARG A 226 11.01 -0.10 -0.86
N ARG A 227 10.07 -0.99 -0.52
CA ARG A 227 9.64 -1.24 0.86
C ARG A 227 10.39 -2.42 1.46
N GLN A 228 11.25 -2.14 2.45
CA GLN A 228 11.87 -3.18 3.25
C GLN A 228 10.83 -3.93 4.09
N ALA A 229 11.03 -5.24 4.20
CA ALA A 229 10.17 -6.09 5.01
C ALA A 229 10.36 -5.74 6.50
N LYS A 230 9.29 -5.41 7.22
CA LYS A 230 9.37 -5.03 8.64
C LYS A 230 8.36 -5.78 9.51
N ARG A 231 8.70 -5.93 10.80
CA ARG A 231 7.76 -6.40 11.81
C ARG A 231 6.79 -5.24 12.16
N PRO A 232 5.47 -5.44 12.05
CA PRO A 232 4.51 -4.41 12.42
C PRO A 232 4.14 -4.41 13.91
N THR A 233 3.61 -3.28 14.38
CA THR A 233 2.86 -3.18 15.65
C THR A 233 1.40 -3.61 15.46
N GLU A 234 0.66 -3.82 16.56
CA GLU A 234 -0.79 -4.12 16.47
C GLU A 234 -1.57 -2.97 15.84
N ASP A 235 -1.23 -1.72 16.16
CA ASP A 235 -1.88 -0.53 15.59
C ASP A 235 -1.62 -0.40 14.08
N GLU A 236 -0.40 -0.71 13.62
CA GLU A 236 -0.09 -0.74 12.19
C GLU A 236 -0.90 -1.81 11.45
N VAL A 237 -1.05 -3.00 12.05
CA VAL A 237 -1.91 -4.07 11.49
C VAL A 237 -3.36 -3.62 11.39
N GLU A 238 -3.88 -3.00 12.45
CA GLU A 238 -5.26 -2.51 12.48
C GLU A 238 -5.46 -1.38 11.46
N GLN A 239 -4.50 -0.47 11.31
CA GLN A 239 -4.52 0.56 10.29
C GLN A 239 -4.48 -0.02 8.88
N ALA A 240 -3.61 -1.01 8.62
CA ALA A 240 -3.52 -1.68 7.33
C ALA A 240 -4.82 -2.41 6.96
N ARG A 241 -5.55 -2.96 7.96
CA ARG A 241 -6.88 -3.54 7.78
C ARG A 241 -7.92 -2.47 7.44
N ASN A 242 -7.98 -1.39 8.22
CA ASN A 242 -8.95 -0.30 8.04
C ASN A 242 -8.80 0.40 6.66
N GLN A 243 -7.58 0.58 6.20
CA GLN A 243 -7.27 1.17 4.88
C GLN A 243 -7.69 0.30 3.70
N ILE A 244 -8.06 -0.97 3.91
CA ILE A 244 -8.65 -1.78 2.84
C ILE A 244 -10.03 -1.21 2.49
N LEU A 245 -10.83 -0.88 3.50
CA LEU A 245 -12.23 -0.50 3.31
C LEU A 245 -12.47 1.02 3.31
N ARG A 246 -11.50 1.80 3.82
CA ARG A 246 -11.57 3.26 3.88
C ARG A 246 -10.46 3.87 3.06
N VAL A 247 -10.85 4.68 2.08
CA VAL A 247 -9.89 5.53 1.36
C VAL A 247 -9.41 6.60 2.34
N SER A 248 -8.10 6.65 2.56
CA SER A 248 -7.43 7.58 3.49
C SER A 248 -6.86 8.78 2.74
N MET A 249 -6.70 9.91 3.41
CA MET A 249 -5.93 11.05 2.89
C MET A 249 -4.42 10.83 2.96
N PHE A 250 -3.98 9.79 3.66
CA PHE A 250 -2.60 9.47 3.92
C PHE A 250 -2.21 8.14 3.25
N GLY A 251 -0.94 7.99 2.86
CA GLY A 251 -0.46 6.72 2.30
C GLY A 251 -0.81 6.46 0.83
N ASN A 252 -1.38 7.45 0.12
CA ASN A 252 -1.84 7.34 -1.26
C ASN A 252 -1.01 8.21 -2.22
N THR A 253 -1.18 8.01 -3.52
CA THR A 253 -0.67 8.93 -4.54
C THR A 253 -1.35 10.30 -4.43
N ILE A 254 -0.69 11.35 -4.92
CA ILE A 254 -1.33 12.68 -5.02
C ILE A 254 -2.60 12.59 -5.88
N ALA A 255 -2.58 11.83 -6.97
CA ALA A 255 -3.74 11.67 -7.85
C ALA A 255 -4.94 10.98 -7.14
N GLU A 256 -4.71 9.94 -6.35
CA GLU A 256 -5.77 9.30 -5.56
C GLU A 256 -6.33 10.24 -4.48
N VAL A 257 -5.48 11.06 -3.85
CA VAL A 257 -5.93 12.10 -2.89
C VAL A 257 -6.83 13.13 -3.61
N MET A 258 -6.43 13.57 -4.81
CA MET A 258 -7.22 14.49 -5.61
C MET A 258 -8.57 13.89 -6.06
N GLU A 259 -8.60 12.60 -6.40
CA GLU A 259 -9.85 11.93 -6.75
C GLU A 259 -10.76 11.78 -5.52
N LEU A 260 -10.20 11.44 -4.35
CA LEU A 260 -10.94 11.30 -3.10
C LEU A 260 -11.61 12.62 -2.67
N GLN A 261 -10.96 13.76 -2.91
CA GLN A 261 -11.52 15.07 -2.55
C GLN A 261 -12.50 15.65 -3.54
N LYS A 262 -12.55 15.14 -4.77
CA LYS A 262 -13.31 15.72 -5.86
C LYS A 262 -14.80 15.90 -5.54
N ASP A 263 -15.38 14.97 -4.79
CA ASP A 263 -16.80 15.04 -4.39
C ASP A 263 -17.08 16.19 -3.41
N LYS A 264 -16.13 16.54 -2.54
CA LYS A 264 -16.28 17.62 -1.55
C LYS A 264 -15.72 18.95 -2.03
N PHE A 265 -14.63 18.91 -2.78
CA PHE A 265 -13.82 20.05 -3.20
C PHE A 265 -13.47 19.95 -4.70
N PRO A 266 -14.47 19.95 -5.60
CA PRO A 266 -14.27 19.66 -7.02
C PRO A 266 -13.38 20.67 -7.76
N PHE A 267 -13.26 21.89 -7.23
CA PHE A 267 -12.51 22.97 -7.86
C PHE A 267 -11.11 23.18 -7.27
N ARG A 268 -10.78 22.48 -6.18
CA ARG A 268 -9.45 22.62 -5.57
C ARG A 268 -8.41 21.99 -6.47
N LYS A 269 -7.34 22.73 -6.74
CA LYS A 269 -6.22 22.25 -7.56
C LYS A 269 -5.14 21.57 -6.73
N LEU A 270 -5.11 21.86 -5.43
CA LEU A 270 -4.19 21.28 -4.47
C LEU A 270 -4.90 20.24 -3.60
N PRO A 271 -4.15 19.27 -3.04
CA PRO A 271 -4.64 18.39 -1.98
C PRO A 271 -5.22 19.20 -0.81
N TRP A 272 -6.48 18.92 -0.49
CA TRP A 272 -7.20 19.52 0.62
C TRP A 272 -6.45 19.32 1.93
N ILE A 273 -5.87 18.13 2.13
CA ILE A 273 -5.11 17.80 3.33
C ILE A 273 -3.85 18.65 3.48
N GLN A 274 -3.14 18.94 2.38
CA GLN A 274 -1.95 19.81 2.37
C GLN A 274 -2.31 21.23 2.78
N THR A 275 -3.28 21.83 2.09
CA THR A 275 -3.72 23.21 2.33
C THR A 275 -4.32 23.38 3.73
N THR A 276 -5.15 22.44 4.18
CA THR A 276 -5.75 22.46 5.54
C THR A 276 -4.68 22.40 6.63
N LEU A 277 -3.69 21.50 6.50
CA LEU A 277 -2.62 21.40 7.49
C LEU A 277 -1.73 22.66 7.51
N SER A 278 -1.40 23.22 6.33
CA SER A 278 -0.69 24.49 6.22
C SER A 278 -1.45 25.65 6.87
N GLU A 279 -2.76 25.76 6.61
CA GLU A 279 -3.64 26.75 7.22
C GLU A 279 -3.70 26.59 8.75
N HIS A 280 -3.81 25.37 9.25
CA HIS A 280 -3.81 25.10 10.69
C HIS A 280 -2.51 25.51 11.38
N VAL A 281 -1.35 25.26 10.75
CA VAL A 281 -0.07 25.74 11.29
C VAL A 281 -0.07 27.26 11.42
N LEU A 282 -0.61 27.99 10.43
CA LEU A 282 -0.68 29.44 10.49
C LEU A 282 -1.69 29.95 11.52
N LEU A 283 -2.87 29.33 11.60
CA LEU A 283 -3.93 29.66 12.56
C LEU A 283 -3.50 29.45 14.00
N LEU A 284 -2.62 28.47 14.26
CA LEU A 284 -2.06 28.18 15.58
C LEU A 284 -0.77 28.95 15.87
N ASN A 285 -0.56 30.10 15.23
CA ASN A 285 0.61 30.96 15.43
C ASN A 285 1.96 30.29 15.12
N GLY A 286 2.01 29.39 14.13
CA GLY A 286 3.25 28.69 13.75
C GLY A 286 4.40 29.63 13.37
N LYS A 287 4.11 30.86 12.91
CA LYS A 287 5.11 31.91 12.63
C LYS A 287 5.74 32.52 13.89
N GLN A 288 5.18 32.25 15.07
CA GLN A 288 5.70 32.67 16.37
C GLN A 288 6.20 31.49 17.20
N THR A 289 5.90 30.25 16.80
CA THR A 289 6.32 29.02 17.49
C THR A 289 7.80 28.73 17.27
N GLU A 290 8.59 28.71 18.34
CA GLU A 290 10.00 28.33 18.30
C GLU A 290 10.17 26.88 17.81
N GLY A 291 11.08 26.66 16.86
CA GLY A 291 11.39 25.33 16.35
C GLY A 291 10.26 24.66 15.56
N ILE A 292 9.30 25.43 15.01
CA ILE A 292 8.22 24.90 14.16
C ILE A 292 8.79 23.98 13.06
N PHE A 293 8.12 22.85 12.79
CA PHE A 293 8.61 21.74 11.95
C PHE A 293 9.84 20.98 12.45
N ARG A 294 10.74 21.56 13.24
CA ARG A 294 11.88 20.85 13.82
C ARG A 294 11.50 20.04 15.06
N VAL A 295 10.76 20.65 15.97
CA VAL A 295 10.25 19.98 17.19
C VAL A 295 9.13 19.02 16.80
N SER A 296 9.17 17.81 17.35
CA SER A 296 8.12 16.82 17.20
C SER A 296 7.03 17.05 18.23
N ALA A 297 5.77 17.15 17.78
CA ALA A 297 4.61 17.02 18.65
C ALA A 297 4.49 15.61 19.26
N ASP A 298 3.59 15.51 20.24
CA ASP A 298 3.15 14.25 20.81
C ASP A 298 2.56 13.32 19.74
N VAL A 299 2.92 12.04 19.81
CA VAL A 299 2.56 11.04 18.79
C VAL A 299 1.06 10.75 18.80
N ASP A 300 0.44 10.74 19.99
CA ASP A 300 -1.00 10.49 20.13
C ASP A 300 -1.80 11.69 19.63
N GLU A 301 -1.33 12.92 19.87
CA GLU A 301 -1.93 14.13 19.28
C GLU A 301 -1.89 14.10 17.74
N VAL A 302 -0.74 13.75 17.15
CA VAL A 302 -0.60 13.62 15.69
C VAL A 302 -1.52 12.54 15.13
N ASN A 303 -1.59 11.38 15.78
CA ASN A 303 -2.45 10.26 15.37
C ASN A 303 -3.95 10.59 15.52
N CYS A 304 -4.32 11.33 16.57
CA CYS A 304 -5.67 11.83 16.77
C CYS A 304 -6.06 12.80 15.65
N LEU A 305 -5.21 13.79 15.35
CA LEU A 305 -5.43 14.74 14.27
C LEU A 305 -5.54 14.03 12.90
N LYS A 306 -4.63 13.10 12.62
CA LYS A 306 -4.65 12.26 11.42
C LYS A 306 -5.99 11.52 11.27
N SER A 307 -6.44 10.88 12.34
CA SER A 307 -7.69 10.11 12.37
C SER A 307 -8.94 10.96 12.15
N ARG A 308 -8.94 12.21 12.62
CA ARG A 308 -10.03 13.17 12.40
C ARG A 308 -10.06 13.66 10.96
N LEU A 309 -8.91 14.08 10.43
CA LEU A 309 -8.81 14.57 9.04
C LEU A 309 -9.14 13.47 8.02
N ASP A 310 -8.81 12.22 8.30
CA ASP A 310 -9.22 11.06 7.49
C ASP A 310 -10.75 10.87 7.41
N ARG A 311 -11.49 11.43 8.37
CA ARG A 311 -12.95 11.43 8.40
C ARG A 311 -13.54 12.76 7.93
N TRP A 312 -12.73 13.66 7.39
CA TRP A 312 -13.10 15.02 7.01
C TRP A 312 -13.57 15.88 8.19
N ASP A 313 -13.15 15.53 9.40
CA ASP A 313 -13.43 16.29 10.61
C ASP A 313 -12.24 17.21 10.90
N VAL A 314 -12.45 18.50 10.63
CA VAL A 314 -11.47 19.57 10.87
C VAL A 314 -11.68 20.10 12.29
N PRO A 315 -10.67 20.05 13.17
CA PRO A 315 -10.80 20.60 14.51
C PRO A 315 -11.08 22.11 14.49
N ASP A 316 -12.02 22.56 15.33
CA ASP A 316 -12.16 23.98 15.63
C ASP A 316 -11.15 24.37 16.71
N TYR A 317 -10.16 25.16 16.32
CA TYR A 317 -9.08 25.62 17.20
C TYR A 317 -9.38 26.95 17.89
N LYS A 318 -10.54 27.58 17.64
CA LYS A 318 -10.86 28.92 18.17
C LYS A 318 -10.74 29.06 19.68
N ASN A 319 -10.78 27.95 20.44
CA ASN A 319 -10.68 27.94 21.91
C ASN A 319 -9.75 26.85 22.46
N SER A 320 -8.82 26.32 21.66
CA SER A 320 -7.97 25.19 22.07
C SER A 320 -6.52 25.63 22.28
N MET A 321 -5.88 25.18 23.38
CA MET A 321 -4.44 25.35 23.63
C MET A 321 -3.59 24.39 22.77
N VAL A 322 -4.01 24.12 21.52
CA VAL A 322 -3.30 23.18 20.66
C VAL A 322 -2.08 23.86 20.06
N ASP A 323 -0.94 23.20 20.19
CA ASP A 323 0.33 23.62 19.66
C ASP A 323 0.39 23.46 18.13
N ALA A 324 0.98 24.44 17.44
CA ALA A 324 1.26 24.38 16.00
C ALA A 324 2.18 23.20 15.63
N HIS A 325 2.91 22.63 16.59
CA HIS A 325 3.72 21.42 16.37
C HIS A 325 2.90 20.23 15.87
N ALA A 326 1.65 20.03 16.31
CA ALA A 326 0.84 18.88 15.90
C ALA A 326 0.49 18.88 14.39
N PRO A 327 -0.13 19.94 13.82
CA PRO A 327 -0.35 20.00 12.38
C PRO A 327 0.96 20.10 11.58
N ALA A 328 2.02 20.72 12.13
CA ALA A 328 3.34 20.76 11.48
C ALA A 328 3.97 19.36 11.36
N SER A 329 3.90 18.56 12.43
CA SER A 329 4.33 17.16 12.44
C SER A 329 3.52 16.31 11.46
N LEU A 330 2.20 16.50 11.43
CA LEU A 330 1.33 15.76 10.52
C LEU A 330 1.54 16.16 9.05
N LEU A 331 1.82 17.43 8.75
CA LEU A 331 2.14 17.89 7.39
C LEU A 331 3.40 17.19 6.87
N LYS A 332 4.48 17.16 7.66
CA LYS A 332 5.71 16.40 7.32
C LYS A 332 5.41 14.92 7.09
N LEU A 333 4.63 14.33 8.00
CA LEU A 333 4.23 12.92 7.92
C LEU A 333 3.46 12.63 6.64
N TRP A 334 2.54 13.51 6.23
CA TRP A 334 1.75 13.34 5.02
C TRP A 334 2.63 13.24 3.77
N TYR A 335 3.59 14.15 3.57
CA TYR A 335 4.54 14.06 2.46
C TYR A 335 5.38 12.78 2.53
N ARG A 336 5.88 12.46 3.72
CA ARG A 336 6.71 11.25 3.93
C ARG A 336 5.96 9.97 3.58
N GLU A 337 4.68 9.93 3.91
CA GLU A 337 3.80 8.78 3.68
C GLU A 337 3.17 8.75 2.29
N LEU A 338 3.35 9.77 1.45
CA LEU A 338 2.90 9.71 0.06
C LEU A 338 3.38 8.42 -0.59
N TYR A 339 2.56 7.85 -1.46
CA TYR A 339 2.95 6.58 -2.07
C TYR A 339 4.25 6.73 -2.88
N ASP A 340 4.24 7.59 -3.88
CA ASP A 340 5.45 8.06 -4.54
C ASP A 340 5.97 9.30 -3.79
N PRO A 341 7.30 9.51 -3.68
CA PRO A 341 7.80 10.76 -3.14
C PRO A 341 7.29 11.94 -3.95
N LEU A 342 7.17 13.10 -3.29
CA LEU A 342 6.69 14.32 -3.95
C LEU A 342 7.52 14.64 -5.21
N ILE A 343 8.83 14.44 -5.14
CA ILE A 343 9.72 14.44 -6.30
C ILE A 343 9.92 12.98 -6.74
N PRO A 344 9.36 12.56 -7.88
CA PRO A 344 9.47 11.17 -8.33
C PRO A 344 10.91 10.72 -8.54
N ASP A 345 11.20 9.46 -8.23
CA ASP A 345 12.56 8.87 -8.23
C ASP A 345 13.33 9.10 -9.53
N GLN A 346 12.65 9.20 -10.67
CA GLN A 346 13.27 9.46 -11.97
C GLN A 346 13.99 10.82 -12.06
N PHE A 347 13.63 11.79 -11.22
CA PHE A 347 14.26 13.10 -11.14
C PHE A 347 15.25 13.23 -9.98
N TYR A 348 15.35 12.20 -9.12
CA TYR A 348 16.14 12.23 -7.90
C TYR A 348 17.62 12.52 -8.18
N GLU A 349 18.21 11.81 -9.16
CA GLU A 349 19.61 11.99 -9.54
C GLU A 349 19.89 13.40 -10.08
N GLU A 350 18.98 13.99 -10.86
CA GLU A 350 19.13 15.38 -11.31
C GLU A 350 19.11 16.35 -10.11
N CYS A 351 18.25 16.10 -9.12
CA CYS A 351 18.13 16.95 -7.93
C CYS A 351 19.41 16.94 -7.08
N VAL A 352 19.98 15.76 -6.79
CA VAL A 352 21.17 15.65 -5.93
C VAL A 352 22.46 16.10 -6.63
N ASN A 353 22.46 16.19 -7.96
CA ASN A 353 23.61 16.62 -8.75
C ASN A 353 23.57 18.10 -9.15
N THR A 354 22.60 18.88 -8.63
CA THR A 354 22.54 20.33 -8.87
C THR A 354 22.54 21.14 -7.57
N GLU A 355 23.32 22.22 -7.57
CA GLU A 355 23.23 23.30 -6.58
C GLU A 355 22.83 24.63 -7.26
N ASP A 356 22.71 24.63 -8.59
CA ASP A 356 22.36 25.80 -9.40
C ASP A 356 20.85 26.06 -9.37
N ALA A 357 20.47 27.31 -9.10
CA ALA A 357 19.07 27.70 -8.93
C ALA A 357 18.23 27.59 -10.21
N GLU A 358 18.80 27.96 -11.37
CA GLU A 358 18.09 27.87 -12.64
C GLU A 358 17.90 26.40 -13.05
N LYS A 359 18.94 25.57 -12.90
CA LYS A 359 18.82 24.12 -13.14
C LYS A 359 17.83 23.46 -12.18
N ALA A 360 17.82 23.86 -10.90
CA ALA A 360 16.85 23.35 -9.94
C ALA A 360 15.42 23.66 -10.37
N LYS A 361 15.18 24.88 -10.87
CA LYS A 361 13.90 25.29 -11.43
C LYS A 361 13.53 24.50 -12.69
N GLU A 362 14.47 24.30 -13.62
CA GLU A 362 14.26 23.48 -14.82
C GLU A 362 13.85 22.05 -14.48
N ILE A 363 14.42 21.45 -13.43
CA ILE A 363 14.01 20.12 -12.95
C ILE A 363 12.57 20.16 -12.44
N VAL A 364 12.22 21.16 -11.64
CA VAL A 364 10.85 21.34 -11.13
C VAL A 364 9.85 21.54 -12.27
N ASP A 365 10.24 22.24 -13.33
CA ASP A 365 9.39 22.48 -14.50
C ASP A 365 9.10 21.20 -15.31
N LYS A 366 9.97 20.18 -15.23
CA LYS A 366 9.76 18.86 -15.85
C LYS A 366 8.88 17.91 -15.02
N LEU A 367 8.60 18.23 -13.77
CA LEU A 367 7.79 17.38 -12.89
C LEU A 367 6.35 17.25 -13.44
N PRO A 368 5.66 16.13 -13.17
CA PRO A 368 4.23 16.03 -13.45
C PRO A 368 3.46 17.21 -12.84
N GLU A 369 2.46 17.74 -13.56
CA GLU A 369 1.73 18.96 -13.19
C GLU A 369 1.26 19.00 -11.73
N LEU A 370 0.69 17.89 -11.23
CA LEU A 370 0.26 17.81 -9.82
C LEU A 370 1.44 17.87 -8.84
N ASN A 371 2.52 17.12 -9.09
CA ASN A 371 3.71 17.12 -8.25
C ASN A 371 4.36 18.51 -8.23
N LYS A 372 4.49 19.15 -9.41
CA LYS A 372 4.99 20.51 -9.56
C LYS A 372 4.18 21.48 -8.73
N LEU A 373 2.85 21.44 -8.84
CA LEU A 373 1.96 22.36 -8.14
C LEU A 373 2.04 22.18 -6.61
N VAL A 374 2.00 20.92 -6.15
CA VAL A 374 2.11 20.56 -4.72
C VAL A 374 3.46 20.98 -4.14
N LEU A 375 4.57 20.74 -4.86
CA LEU A 375 5.90 21.17 -4.46
C LEU A 375 6.03 22.70 -4.43
N THR A 376 5.52 23.38 -5.46
CA THR A 376 5.57 24.84 -5.52
C THR A 376 4.80 25.47 -4.36
N TYR A 377 3.63 24.93 -4.00
CA TYR A 377 2.88 25.37 -2.83
C TYR A 377 3.64 25.10 -1.53
N LEU A 378 4.29 23.94 -1.38
CA LEU A 378 5.13 23.67 -0.22
C LEU A 378 6.26 24.69 -0.11
N VAL A 379 7.00 24.94 -1.20
CA VAL A 379 8.09 25.92 -1.22
C VAL A 379 7.58 27.32 -0.88
N HIS A 380 6.43 27.73 -1.44
CA HIS A 380 5.77 28.99 -1.10
C HIS A 380 5.47 29.09 0.40
N PHE A 381 4.90 28.04 0.98
CA PHE A 381 4.58 27.99 2.39
C PHE A 381 5.83 28.07 3.26
N LEU A 382 6.91 27.36 2.92
CA LEU A 382 8.18 27.40 3.65
C LEU A 382 8.89 28.75 3.53
N GLN A 383 8.80 29.42 2.37
CA GLN A 383 9.34 30.76 2.18
C GLN A 383 8.80 31.75 3.21
N GLN A 384 7.51 31.63 3.59
CA GLN A 384 6.92 32.46 4.64
C GLN A 384 7.61 32.34 6.01
N PHE A 385 8.22 31.18 6.32
CA PHE A 385 8.94 30.96 7.57
C PHE A 385 10.41 31.39 7.50
N SER A 386 10.96 31.50 6.29
CA SER A 386 12.35 31.93 6.03
C SER A 386 12.56 33.45 6.07
N HIS A 387 11.48 34.26 6.12
CA HIS A 387 11.60 35.70 6.27
C HIS A 387 12.25 36.08 7.60
N ALA A 388 13.13 37.08 7.59
CA ALA A 388 13.98 37.42 8.73
C ALA A 388 13.21 37.75 10.03
N ASP A 389 12.05 38.40 9.91
CA ASP A 389 11.15 38.69 11.01
C ASP A 389 10.56 37.41 11.63
N VAL A 390 10.14 36.44 10.80
CA VAL A 390 9.61 35.14 11.26
C VAL A 390 10.72 34.25 11.81
N VAL A 391 11.90 34.24 11.20
CA VAL A 391 13.08 33.49 11.69
C VAL A 391 13.50 34.00 13.07
N SER A 392 13.35 35.30 13.35
CA SER A 392 13.68 35.87 14.67
C SER A 392 12.87 35.23 15.81
N CYS A 393 11.64 34.81 15.54
CA CYS A 393 10.77 34.10 16.48
C CYS A 393 10.98 32.58 16.40
N THR A 394 10.85 31.99 15.21
CA THR A 394 10.81 30.53 15.03
C THR A 394 12.18 29.85 15.07
N LYS A 395 13.27 30.58 14.82
CA LYS A 395 14.64 30.07 14.62
C LYS A 395 14.78 29.11 13.42
N MET A 396 13.82 29.11 12.50
CA MET A 396 13.77 28.19 11.35
C MET A 396 14.11 28.92 10.05
N ASP A 397 15.41 29.05 9.76
CA ASP A 397 15.89 29.56 8.48
C ASP A 397 15.72 28.54 7.32
N SER A 398 16.05 28.95 6.10
CA SER A 398 15.96 28.10 4.91
C SER A 398 16.77 26.80 5.01
N SER A 399 17.90 26.80 5.73
CA SER A 399 18.73 25.60 5.92
C SER A 399 18.07 24.63 6.90
N ASN A 400 17.53 25.13 8.00
CA ASN A 400 16.80 24.34 8.99
C ASN A 400 15.50 23.75 8.40
N LEU A 401 14.77 24.54 7.60
CA LEU A 401 13.57 24.06 6.90
C LEU A 401 13.93 22.98 5.86
N ALA A 402 15.00 23.18 5.09
CA ALA A 402 15.46 22.19 4.11
C ALA A 402 15.89 20.88 4.77
N MET A 403 16.61 20.94 5.90
CA MET A 403 16.98 19.76 6.70
C MET A 403 15.76 18.93 7.11
N VAL A 404 14.65 19.60 7.44
CA VAL A 404 13.42 18.94 7.83
C VAL A 404 12.65 18.39 6.63
N PHE A 405 12.49 19.16 5.54
CA PHE A 405 11.57 18.82 4.46
C PHE A 405 12.18 18.01 3.30
N ALA A 406 13.49 18.10 3.06
CA ALA A 406 14.17 17.31 2.04
C ALA A 406 13.89 15.79 2.15
N PRO A 407 14.07 15.13 3.32
CA PRO A 407 13.80 13.68 3.45
C PRO A 407 12.31 13.31 3.38
N ASN A 408 11.40 14.29 3.43
CA ASN A 408 9.97 14.05 3.25
C ASN A 408 9.53 14.19 1.79
N CYS A 409 10.37 14.81 0.93
CA CYS A 409 10.04 15.09 -0.47
C CYS A 409 10.85 14.24 -1.46
N LEU A 410 12.07 13.85 -1.08
CA LEU A 410 12.99 13.02 -1.86
C LEU A 410 13.23 11.69 -1.14
N ARG A 411 13.59 10.66 -1.90
CA ARG A 411 13.96 9.34 -1.36
C ARG A 411 15.19 8.82 -2.09
N CYS A 412 16.28 8.63 -1.34
CA CYS A 412 17.46 7.97 -1.88
C CYS A 412 17.13 6.56 -2.35
N THR A 413 17.52 6.26 -3.59
CA THR A 413 17.29 4.96 -4.25
C THR A 413 18.42 3.96 -4.03
N SER A 414 19.49 4.36 -3.32
CA SER A 414 20.64 3.52 -3.01
C SER A 414 20.49 2.83 -1.65
N ASP A 415 20.91 1.57 -1.56
CA ASP A 415 21.00 0.82 -0.30
C ASP A 415 22.38 0.99 0.39
N ASP A 416 23.36 1.65 -0.24
CA ASP A 416 24.68 1.88 0.35
C ASP A 416 24.62 3.01 1.40
N PRO A 417 24.91 2.72 2.69
CA PRO A 417 24.89 3.74 3.75
C PRO A 417 25.76 4.97 3.46
N LYS A 418 26.87 4.81 2.72
CA LYS A 418 27.75 5.93 2.35
C LYS A 418 27.06 6.86 1.37
N VAL A 419 26.43 6.28 0.34
CA VAL A 419 25.69 7.04 -0.68
C VAL A 419 24.48 7.72 -0.05
N ILE A 420 23.76 7.03 0.84
CA ILE A 420 22.63 7.61 1.58
C ILE A 420 23.07 8.84 2.39
N LEU A 421 24.18 8.76 3.13
CA LEU A 421 24.67 9.87 3.94
C LEU A 421 25.15 11.06 3.09
N GLU A 422 25.83 10.79 1.98
CA GLU A 422 26.29 11.83 1.05
C GLU A 422 25.11 12.52 0.39
N ASN A 423 24.16 11.73 -0.14
CA ASN A 423 23.00 12.25 -0.82
C ASN A 423 22.07 13.04 0.11
N ALA A 424 21.93 12.66 1.38
CA ALA A 424 21.16 13.44 2.34
C ALA A 424 21.62 14.91 2.38
N ARG A 425 22.93 15.19 2.26
CA ARG A 425 23.44 16.57 2.20
C ARG A 425 23.03 17.29 0.92
N LYS A 426 23.05 16.58 -0.21
CA LYS A 426 22.68 17.09 -1.52
C LYS A 426 21.17 17.34 -1.62
N GLU A 427 20.35 16.45 -1.09
CA GLU A 427 18.90 16.64 -0.95
C GLU A 427 18.56 17.92 -0.17
N MET A 428 19.24 18.15 0.96
CA MET A 428 19.08 19.37 1.75
C MET A 428 19.52 20.61 0.98
N ALA A 429 20.63 20.54 0.24
CA ALA A 429 21.09 21.65 -0.59
C ALA A 429 20.06 22.01 -1.68
N PHE A 430 19.53 21.01 -2.39
CA PHE A 430 18.51 21.19 -3.41
C PHE A 430 17.24 21.87 -2.85
N MET A 431 16.70 21.34 -1.74
CA MET A 431 15.52 21.92 -1.10
C MET A 431 15.76 23.36 -0.61
N ARG A 432 16.96 23.63 -0.07
CA ARG A 432 17.35 24.99 0.34
C ARG A 432 17.39 25.94 -0.86
N THR A 433 17.98 25.52 -1.98
CA THR A 433 18.03 26.32 -3.21
C THR A 433 16.62 26.67 -3.70
N LEU A 434 15.67 25.72 -3.66
CA LEU A 434 14.27 26.00 -3.99
C LEU A 434 13.65 27.05 -3.06
N ILE A 435 13.81 26.88 -1.74
CA ILE A 435 13.29 27.84 -0.75
C ILE A 435 13.86 29.25 -0.99
N GLN A 436 15.14 29.37 -1.30
CA GLN A 436 15.81 30.67 -1.44
C GLN A 436 15.53 31.38 -2.76
N HIS A 437 15.36 30.64 -3.86
CA HIS A 437 15.45 31.22 -5.21
C HIS A 437 14.22 30.96 -6.10
N MET A 438 13.37 29.99 -5.78
CA MET A 438 12.22 29.67 -6.63
C MET A 438 11.13 30.73 -6.49
N ASP A 439 10.66 31.29 -7.61
CA ASP A 439 9.47 32.14 -7.63
C ASP A 439 8.20 31.28 -7.50
N THR A 440 7.47 31.51 -6.43
CA THR A 440 6.24 30.78 -6.08
C THR A 440 5.01 31.69 -6.02
N THR A 441 5.12 32.95 -6.46
CA THR A 441 4.04 33.94 -6.31
C THR A 441 2.73 33.52 -6.96
N HIS A 442 2.78 32.76 -8.04
CA HIS A 442 1.60 32.26 -8.77
C HIS A 442 0.74 31.26 -7.99
N VAL A 443 1.27 30.63 -6.93
CA VAL A 443 0.50 29.69 -6.07
C VAL A 443 -0.01 30.32 -4.78
N ALA A 444 0.31 31.60 -4.50
CA ALA A 444 0.00 32.26 -3.23
C ALA A 444 -1.50 32.29 -2.90
N ASN A 445 -2.37 32.30 -3.92
CA ASN A 445 -3.83 32.33 -3.78
C ASN A 445 -4.51 31.05 -4.27
N LEU A 446 -3.77 29.96 -4.49
CA LEU A 446 -4.36 28.69 -4.90
C LEU A 446 -4.87 27.94 -3.67
N THR A 447 -6.11 27.46 -3.78
CA THR A 447 -6.76 26.57 -2.78
C THR A 447 -7.13 25.23 -3.39
#